data_AF-A0A8S0VNZ6-F1
#
_entry.id   AF-A0A8S0VNZ6-F1
#
_cell.length_a   1.000
_cell.length_b   1.000
_cell.length_c   1.000
_cell.angle_alpha   90.00
_cell.angle_beta   90.00
_cell.angle_gamma   90.00
#
_symmetry.space_group_name_H-M   'P 1'
#
loop_
_entity.id
_entity.type
_entity.pdbx_description
1 polymer ?
#
loop_
_entity_poly.entity_id
_entity_poly.type
_entity_poly.pdbx_seq_one_letter_code
_entity_poly.pdbx_strand_id
1 'polypeptide(L)'
;MVRDKTWFDHLVYHTGDYFCFGIVCGSTFHMLKGMYNSPKGGRLIRGSQAVRLYAPGWASYSAAWGGLSSVFRSSMIYARQKDDSWTSILPKAATIGFLKIRQGLGPASRSALIVGSAMALVEGYLIVENKVASNVQSPQSDFEELDKKQKSGKIKTV
;
A
#
# COMPACT_ATOMS: atom_id res chain seq x y z
N MET A 1 24.50 -10.44 5.57
CA MET A 1 24.77 -8.99 5.72
C MET A 1 24.95 -8.39 4.32
N VAL A 2 23.85 -8.27 3.57
CA VAL A 2 23.80 -7.71 2.20
C VAL A 2 22.45 -7.00 2.11
N ARG A 3 22.37 -5.68 2.36
CA ARG A 3 21.06 -4.98 2.35
C ARG A 3 21.15 -3.44 2.23
N ASP A 4 22.25 -2.96 1.67
CA ASP A 4 22.64 -1.55 1.68
C ASP A 4 22.32 -0.81 0.36
N LYS A 5 22.04 -1.54 -0.74
CA LYS A 5 21.65 -0.92 -2.03
C LYS A 5 20.14 -0.89 -2.31
N THR A 6 19.35 -1.82 -1.76
CA THR A 6 17.92 -1.94 -2.10
C THR A 6 16.99 -1.06 -1.27
N TRP A 7 17.41 -0.57 -0.10
CA TRP A 7 16.51 0.20 0.78
C TRP A 7 16.18 1.59 0.20
N PHE A 8 17.14 2.21 -0.48
CA PHE A 8 16.93 3.50 -1.14
C PHE A 8 15.99 3.35 -2.32
N ASP A 9 16.14 2.29 -3.11
CA ASP A 9 15.23 1.96 -4.20
C ASP A 9 13.80 1.78 -3.66
N HIS A 10 13.63 0.98 -2.61
CA HIS A 10 12.31 0.81 -1.97
C HIS A 10 11.71 2.13 -1.46
N LEU A 11 12.53 3.03 -0.93
CA LEU A 11 12.08 4.36 -0.51
C LEU A 11 11.57 5.18 -1.69
N VAL A 12 12.35 5.26 -2.77
CA VAL A 12 12.02 6.04 -3.96
C VAL A 12 10.76 5.48 -4.64
N TYR A 13 10.70 4.16 -4.84
CA TYR A 13 9.53 3.50 -5.44
C TYR A 13 8.27 3.71 -4.59
N HIS A 14 8.31 3.49 -3.27
CA HIS A 14 7.15 3.73 -2.41
C HIS A 14 6.70 5.20 -2.40
N THR A 15 7.65 6.13 -2.46
CA THR A 15 7.33 7.56 -2.52
C THR A 15 6.64 7.91 -3.85
N GLY A 16 7.14 7.36 -4.96
CA GLY A 16 6.57 7.53 -6.30
C GLY A 16 5.17 6.92 -6.42
N ASP A 17 4.97 5.70 -5.96
CA ASP A 17 3.67 5.00 -6.00
C ASP A 17 2.60 5.79 -5.24
N TYR A 18 2.95 6.29 -4.05
CA TYR A 18 2.02 7.07 -3.24
C TYR A 18 1.79 8.48 -3.79
N PHE A 19 2.76 9.06 -4.49
CA PHE A 19 2.57 10.31 -5.21
C PHE A 19 1.56 10.14 -6.34
N CYS A 20 1.72 9.10 -7.17
CA CYS A 20 0.78 8.76 -8.24
C CYS A 20 -0.62 8.47 -7.69
N PHE A 21 -0.72 7.66 -6.64
CA PHE A 21 -1.97 7.42 -5.92
C PHE A 21 -2.63 8.72 -5.45
N GLY A 22 -1.85 9.62 -4.84
CA GLY A 22 -2.32 10.92 -4.38
C GLY A 22 -2.82 11.82 -5.50
N ILE A 23 -2.18 11.80 -6.68
CA ILE A 23 -2.67 12.52 -7.87
C ILE A 23 -4.00 11.93 -8.34
N VAL A 24 -4.09 10.61 -8.51
CA VAL A 24 -5.29 9.96 -9.06
C VAL A 24 -6.50 10.14 -8.13
N CYS A 25 -6.33 9.85 -6.84
CA CYS A 25 -7.39 10.00 -5.86
C CYS A 25 -7.72 11.48 -5.60
N GLY A 26 -6.70 12.32 -5.45
CA GLY A 26 -6.85 13.75 -5.20
C GLY A 26 -7.55 14.47 -6.37
N SER A 27 -7.16 14.18 -7.61
CA SER A 27 -7.79 14.76 -8.81
C SER A 27 -9.23 14.28 -8.95
N THR A 28 -9.50 12.98 -8.85
CA THR A 28 -10.85 12.44 -9.00
C THR A 28 -11.80 13.03 -7.96
N PHE A 29 -11.40 13.05 -6.68
CA PHE A 29 -12.22 13.59 -5.60
C PHE A 29 -12.48 15.09 -5.75
N HIS A 30 -11.45 15.90 -6.04
CA HIS A 30 -11.60 17.35 -6.17
C HIS A 30 -12.29 17.74 -7.47
N MET A 31 -12.20 16.94 -8.53
CA MET A 31 -12.97 17.14 -9.75
C MET A 31 -14.46 16.93 -9.49
N LEU A 32 -14.84 15.81 -8.88
CA LEU A 32 -16.23 15.53 -8.54
C LEU A 32 -16.80 16.56 -7.56
N LYS A 33 -16.06 16.87 -6.50
CA LYS A 33 -16.47 17.87 -5.51
C LYS A 33 -16.57 19.26 -6.12
N GLY A 34 -15.63 19.64 -6.99
CA GLY A 34 -15.62 20.90 -7.72
C GLY A 34 -16.77 21.02 -8.72
N MET A 35 -17.13 19.93 -9.40
CA MET A 35 -18.29 19.88 -10.30
C MET A 35 -19.62 19.95 -9.55
N TYR A 36 -19.73 19.24 -8.42
CA TYR A 36 -20.95 19.18 -7.61
C TYR A 36 -21.29 20.54 -6.99
N ASN A 37 -20.28 21.25 -6.48
CA ASN A 37 -20.47 22.53 -5.81
C ASN A 37 -20.54 23.74 -6.77
N SER A 38 -20.59 23.51 -8.08
CA SER A 38 -20.53 24.57 -9.10
C SER A 38 -21.92 24.92 -9.67
N PRO A 39 -22.24 26.21 -9.87
CA PRO A 39 -23.48 26.65 -10.49
C PRO A 39 -23.63 26.15 -11.93
N LYS A 40 -24.87 26.11 -12.42
CA LYS A 40 -25.20 25.61 -13.76
C LYS A 40 -24.37 26.37 -14.83
N GLY A 41 -23.75 25.63 -15.75
CA GLY A 41 -22.92 26.18 -16.84
C GLY A 41 -21.40 26.25 -16.59
N GLY A 42 -20.92 26.13 -15.34
CA GLY A 42 -19.49 26.25 -15.00
C GLY A 42 -18.85 25.00 -14.39
N ARG A 43 -19.49 23.83 -14.49
CA ARG A 43 -19.12 22.63 -13.72
C ARG A 43 -17.74 22.09 -14.07
N LEU A 44 -17.41 21.95 -15.36
CA LEU A 44 -16.12 21.42 -15.81
C LEU A 44 -14.97 22.39 -15.53
N ILE A 45 -15.19 23.69 -15.73
CA ILE A 45 -14.18 24.74 -15.49
C ILE A 45 -13.85 24.81 -13.99
N ARG A 46 -14.85 24.77 -13.10
CA ARG A 46 -14.59 24.76 -11.65
C ARG A 46 -14.03 23.43 -11.16
N GLY A 47 -14.44 22.32 -11.76
CA GLY A 47 -13.84 21.00 -11.51
C GLY A 47 -12.35 20.98 -11.82
N SER A 48 -11.95 21.43 -13.01
CA SER A 48 -10.55 21.47 -13.42
C SER A 48 -9.72 22.46 -12.60
N GLN A 49 -10.29 23.63 -12.25
CA GLN A 49 -9.66 24.57 -11.32
C GLN A 49 -9.45 23.95 -9.93
N ALA A 50 -10.43 23.22 -9.40
CA ALA A 50 -10.30 22.54 -8.11
C ALA A 50 -9.20 21.45 -8.14
N VAL A 51 -9.12 20.67 -9.22
CA VAL A 51 -8.02 19.70 -9.40
C VAL A 51 -6.67 20.41 -9.38
N ARG A 52 -6.52 21.51 -10.13
CA ARG A 52 -5.25 22.24 -10.22
C ARG A 52 -4.82 22.86 -8.89
N LEU A 53 -5.77 23.27 -8.06
CA LEU A 53 -5.50 23.85 -6.74
C LEU A 53 -5.14 22.81 -5.68
N TYR A 54 -5.81 21.65 -5.68
CA TYR A 54 -5.71 20.70 -4.56
C TYR A 54 -4.97 19.40 -4.88
N ALA A 55 -4.94 18.93 -6.13
CA ALA A 55 -4.30 17.66 -6.48
C ALA A 55 -2.79 17.62 -6.17
N PRO A 56 -1.99 18.68 -6.46
CA PRO A 56 -0.56 18.68 -6.10
C PRO A 56 -0.32 18.57 -4.60
N GLY A 57 -1.12 19.27 -3.78
CA GLY A 57 -0.99 19.22 -2.32
C GLY A 57 -1.28 17.83 -1.74
N TRP A 58 -2.31 17.16 -2.26
CA TRP A 58 -2.64 15.78 -1.88
C TRP A 58 -1.55 14.79 -2.30
N ALA A 59 -0.96 14.97 -3.48
CA ALA A 59 0.14 14.16 -3.97
C ALA A 59 1.39 14.31 -3.11
N SER A 60 1.78 15.53 -2.77
CA SER A 60 2.93 15.80 -1.89
C SER A 60 2.74 15.21 -0.49
N TYR A 61 1.54 15.34 0.09
CA TYR A 61 1.23 14.73 1.39
C TYR A 61 1.31 13.20 1.34
N SER A 62 0.75 12.60 0.27
CA SER A 62 0.76 11.15 0.07
C SER A 62 2.19 10.62 -0.13
N ALA A 63 3.04 11.34 -0.87
CA ALA A 63 4.45 11.02 -1.04
C ALA A 63 5.21 11.06 0.30
N ALA A 64 4.99 12.08 1.12
CA ALA A 64 5.59 12.16 2.45
C ALA A 64 5.16 10.99 3.35
N TRP A 65 3.88 10.58 3.27
CA TRP A 65 3.37 9.40 3.96
C TRP A 65 4.07 8.11 3.48
N GLY A 66 4.16 7.90 2.17
CA GLY A 66 4.83 6.73 1.56
C GLY A 66 6.31 6.64 1.94
N GLY A 67 7.06 7.74 1.79
CA GLY A 67 8.48 7.77 2.10
C GLY A 67 8.76 7.52 3.59
N LEU A 68 8.03 8.19 4.48
CA LEU A 68 8.23 8.03 5.91
C LEU A 68 7.82 6.63 6.41
N SER A 69 6.81 6.00 5.79
CA SER A 69 6.46 4.60 6.09
C SER A 69 7.59 3.62 5.75
N SER A 70 8.29 3.84 4.64
CA SER A 70 9.42 3.01 4.22
C SER A 70 10.62 3.17 5.15
N VAL A 71 10.90 4.41 5.60
CA VAL A 71 11.92 4.68 6.62
C VAL A 71 11.58 3.96 7.93
N PHE A 72 10.38 4.15 8.47
CA PHE A 72 10.00 3.49 9.72
C PHE A 72 10.01 1.97 9.63
N ARG A 73 9.59 1.40 8.48
CA ARG A 73 9.67 -0.04 8.24
C ARG A 73 11.12 -0.51 8.23
N SER A 74 12.00 0.19 7.52
CA SER A 74 13.42 -0.15 7.46
C SER A 74 14.10 -0.06 8.83
N SER A 75 13.78 0.97 9.63
CA SER A 75 14.25 1.08 11.01
C SER A 75 13.75 -0.07 11.90
N MET A 76 12.49 -0.47 11.74
CA MET A 76 11.91 -1.57 12.53
C MET A 76 12.50 -2.93 12.17
N ILE A 77 12.70 -3.20 10.87
CA ILE A 77 13.37 -4.42 10.40
C ILE A 77 14.82 -4.42 10.88
N TYR A 78 15.50 -3.28 10.85
CA TYR A 78 16.86 -3.17 11.36
C TYR A 78 16.95 -3.47 12.86
N ALA A 79 16.00 -2.98 13.66
CA ALA A 79 15.98 -3.21 15.09
C ALA A 79 15.60 -4.66 15.48
N ARG A 80 14.62 -5.27 14.80
CA ARG A 80 14.04 -6.57 15.18
C ARG A 80 14.56 -7.76 14.37
N GLN A 81 15.18 -7.49 13.22
CA GLN A 81 15.63 -8.49 12.24
C GLN A 81 14.51 -9.48 11.83
N LYS A 82 13.23 -9.05 11.91
CA LYS A 82 12.04 -9.85 11.59
C LYS A 82 11.08 -9.04 10.72
N ASP A 83 10.48 -9.71 9.74
CA ASP A 83 9.48 -9.14 8.84
C ASP A 83 8.12 -9.82 9.10
N ASP A 84 7.48 -9.42 10.20
CA ASP A 84 6.16 -9.91 10.64
C ASP A 84 5.07 -8.90 10.26
N SER A 85 3.79 -9.27 10.37
CA SER A 85 2.65 -8.35 10.13
C SER A 85 2.70 -7.06 10.97
N TRP A 86 3.36 -7.10 12.14
CA TRP A 86 3.62 -5.92 12.97
C TRP A 86 4.48 -4.86 12.27
N THR A 87 5.43 -5.31 11.45
CA THR A 87 6.31 -4.47 10.64
C THR A 87 5.56 -3.81 9.48
N SER A 88 4.36 -4.29 9.13
CA SER A 88 3.48 -3.64 8.16
C SER A 88 2.49 -2.65 8.81
N ILE A 89 2.04 -2.90 10.04
CA ILE A 89 1.03 -2.08 10.73
C ILE A 89 1.66 -0.89 11.46
N LEU A 90 2.67 -1.16 12.31
CA LEU A 90 3.22 -0.16 13.21
C LEU A 90 3.88 1.02 12.47
N PRO A 91 4.70 0.80 11.42
CA PRO A 91 5.28 1.91 10.67
C PRO A 91 4.22 2.84 10.06
N LYS A 92 3.14 2.27 9.48
CA LYS A 92 2.08 3.04 8.85
C LYS A 92 1.30 3.88 9.89
N ALA A 93 1.02 3.30 11.05
CA ALA A 93 0.40 4.01 12.17
C ALA A 93 1.31 5.11 12.74
N ALA A 94 2.61 4.80 12.90
CA ALA A 94 3.62 5.74 13.37
C ALA A 94 3.78 6.93 12.42
N THR A 95 3.76 6.71 11.11
CA THR A 95 3.80 7.80 10.12
C THR A 95 2.66 8.79 10.28
N ILE A 96 1.43 8.30 10.44
CA ILE A 96 0.26 9.17 10.58
C ILE A 96 0.31 9.94 11.90
N GLY A 97 0.68 9.28 13.00
CA GLY A 97 0.91 9.96 14.28
C GLY A 97 2.00 11.02 14.18
N PHE A 98 3.11 10.71 13.50
CA PHE A 98 4.23 11.64 13.30
C PHE A 98 3.83 12.86 12.47
N LEU A 99 3.13 12.68 11.35
CA LEU A 99 2.66 13.79 10.52
C LEU A 99 1.71 14.73 11.28
N LYS A 100 0.98 14.22 12.27
CA LYS A 100 0.08 15.01 13.13
C LYS A 100 0.70 15.48 14.44
N ILE A 101 1.96 15.19 14.72
CA ILE A 101 2.60 15.54 15.99
C ILE A 101 2.59 17.05 16.25
N ARG A 102 2.65 17.86 15.18
CA ARG A 102 2.57 19.32 15.23
C ARG A 102 1.20 19.85 15.69
N GLN A 103 0.15 19.04 15.62
CA GLN A 103 -1.19 19.38 16.08
C GLN A 103 -1.40 18.99 17.56
N GLY A 104 -0.38 18.43 18.21
CA GLY A 104 -0.40 17.97 19.60
C GLY A 104 -0.44 16.45 19.74
N LEU A 105 -0.09 15.96 20.93
CA LEU A 105 0.01 14.52 21.23
C LEU A 105 -1.35 13.81 21.22
N GLY A 106 -2.43 14.49 21.62
CA GLY A 106 -3.79 13.96 21.59
C GLY A 106 -4.26 13.63 20.16
N PRO A 107 -4.27 14.61 19.22
CA PRO A 107 -4.60 14.35 17.83
C PRO A 107 -3.69 13.33 17.15
N ALA A 108 -2.39 13.35 17.46
CA ALA A 108 -1.42 12.39 16.94
C ALA A 108 -1.76 10.95 17.35
N SER A 109 -1.93 10.70 18.64
CA SER A 109 -2.26 9.36 19.18
C SER A 109 -3.59 8.83 18.63
N ARG A 110 -4.65 9.66 18.62
CA ARG A 110 -5.96 9.26 18.08
C ARG A 110 -5.87 8.89 16.60
N SER A 111 -5.11 9.65 15.81
CA SER A 111 -4.95 9.37 14.38
C SER A 111 -4.15 8.10 14.12
N ALA A 112 -3.10 7.85 14.92
CA ALA A 112 -2.32 6.62 14.85
C ALA A 112 -3.17 5.39 15.20
N LEU A 113 -4.04 5.49 16.21
CA LEU A 113 -4.95 4.40 16.59
C LEU A 113 -5.95 4.06 15.49
N ILE A 114 -6.58 5.06 14.89
CA ILE A 114 -7.55 4.86 13.81
C ILE A 114 -6.87 4.15 12.63
N VAL A 115 -5.73 4.66 12.18
CA VAL A 115 -5.03 4.06 11.03
C VAL A 115 -4.42 2.70 11.39
N GLY A 116 -3.87 2.54 12.60
CA GLY A 116 -3.36 1.25 13.07
C GLY A 116 -4.45 0.18 13.09
N SER A 117 -5.64 0.52 13.57
CA SER A 117 -6.79 -0.40 13.55
C SER A 117 -7.23 -0.76 12.13
N ALA A 118 -7.31 0.22 11.22
CA ALA A 118 -7.67 -0.02 9.82
C ALA A 118 -6.64 -0.92 9.12
N MET A 119 -5.35 -0.68 9.32
CA MET A 119 -4.30 -1.50 8.70
C MET A 119 -4.23 -2.91 9.30
N ALA A 120 -4.54 -3.08 10.58
CA ALA A 120 -4.63 -4.41 11.19
C ALA A 120 -5.73 -5.26 10.51
N LEU A 121 -6.86 -4.64 10.13
CA LEU A 121 -7.92 -5.32 9.39
C LEU A 121 -7.48 -5.70 7.97
N VAL A 122 -6.78 -4.80 7.28
CA VAL A 122 -6.27 -5.07 5.91
C VAL A 122 -5.26 -6.22 5.93
N GLU A 123 -4.26 -6.19 6.82
CA GLU A 123 -3.27 -7.26 6.93
C GLU A 123 -3.92 -8.58 7.39
N GLY A 124 -4.92 -8.50 8.27
CA GLY A 124 -5.72 -9.66 8.67
C GLY A 124 -6.44 -10.31 7.49
N TYR A 125 -7.07 -9.50 6.63
CA TYR A 125 -7.70 -9.97 5.40
C TYR A 125 -6.68 -10.62 4.45
N LEU A 126 -5.53 -9.98 4.23
CA LEU A 126 -4.48 -10.51 3.35
C LEU A 126 -3.93 -11.86 3.84
N ILE A 127 -3.83 -12.08 5.15
CA ILE A 127 -3.42 -13.38 5.71
C ILE A 127 -4.46 -14.45 5.40
N VAL A 128 -5.75 -14.14 5.52
CA VAL A 128 -6.85 -15.07 5.20
C VAL A 128 -6.85 -15.40 3.71
N GLU A 129 -6.73 -14.38 2.86
CA GLU A 129 -6.67 -14.56 1.40
C GLU A 129 -5.49 -15.43 0.99
N ASN A 130 -4.28 -15.18 1.52
CA ASN A 130 -3.11 -16.00 1.25
C ASN A 130 -3.27 -17.46 1.72
N LYS A 131 -3.95 -17.70 2.84
CA LYS A 131 -4.25 -19.07 3.32
C LYS A 131 -5.26 -19.79 2.44
N VAL A 132 -6.27 -19.08 1.94
CA VAL A 132 -7.26 -19.65 1.02
C VAL A 132 -6.60 -19.93 -0.34
N ALA A 133 -5.82 -18.98 -0.87
CA ALA A 133 -5.08 -19.15 -2.11
C ALA A 133 -4.03 -20.27 -2.03
N SER A 134 -3.30 -20.40 -0.92
CA SER A 134 -2.33 -21.49 -0.74
C SER A 134 -3.00 -22.87 -0.62
N ASN A 135 -4.23 -22.93 -0.10
CA ASN A 135 -5.04 -24.16 -0.11
C ASN A 135 -5.60 -24.48 -1.51
N VAL A 136 -5.67 -23.48 -2.40
CA VAL A 136 -6.09 -23.63 -3.79
C VAL A 136 -4.90 -23.89 -4.72
N GLN A 137 -3.68 -23.46 -4.36
CA GLN A 137 -2.43 -23.57 -5.13
C GLN A 137 -1.77 -24.98 -5.04
N SER A 138 -2.57 -26.04 -5.11
CA SER A 138 -2.10 -27.35 -5.55
C SER A 138 -2.44 -27.71 -7.02
N PRO A 139 -2.50 -26.81 -8.04
CA PRO A 139 -2.56 -27.29 -9.43
C PRO A 139 -1.18 -27.72 -9.95
N GLN A 140 -0.10 -27.06 -9.50
CA GLN A 140 1.23 -27.27 -10.09
C GLN A 140 1.86 -28.61 -9.68
N SER A 141 1.55 -29.12 -8.48
CA SER A 141 1.90 -30.48 -8.06
C SER A 141 1.19 -31.54 -8.90
N ASP A 142 -0.06 -31.28 -9.29
CA ASP A 142 -0.90 -32.25 -9.97
C ASP A 142 -0.50 -32.40 -11.45
N PHE A 143 -0.16 -31.28 -12.13
CA PHE A 143 0.36 -31.34 -13.50
C PHE A 143 1.74 -32.02 -13.60
N GLU A 144 2.61 -31.83 -12.60
CA GLU A 144 3.94 -32.44 -12.56
C GLU A 144 3.88 -33.95 -12.22
N GLU A 145 2.91 -34.36 -11.39
CA GLU A 145 2.63 -35.78 -11.12
C GLU A 145 1.99 -36.48 -12.33
N LEU A 146 1.10 -35.80 -13.07
CA LEU A 146 0.50 -36.31 -14.31
C LEU A 146 1.53 -36.45 -15.45
N ASP A 147 2.46 -35.51 -15.60
CA ASP A 147 3.56 -35.63 -16.59
C ASP A 147 4.51 -36.78 -16.24
N LYS A 148 4.81 -36.98 -14.95
CA LYS A 148 5.59 -38.15 -14.48
C LYS A 148 4.87 -39.48 -14.72
N LYS A 149 3.56 -39.56 -14.48
CA LYS A 149 2.76 -40.76 -14.78
C LYS A 149 2.64 -41.04 -16.27
N GLN A 150 2.51 -40.02 -17.12
CA GLN A 150 2.53 -40.20 -18.58
C GLN A 150 3.89 -40.69 -19.09
N LYS A 151 5.00 -40.15 -18.58
CA LYS A 151 6.35 -40.60 -18.97
C LYS A 151 6.66 -42.01 -18.46
N SER A 152 6.17 -42.36 -17.27
CA SER A 152 6.34 -43.71 -16.71
C SER A 152 5.45 -44.75 -17.42
N GLY A 153 4.25 -44.37 -17.86
CA GLY A 153 3.33 -45.25 -18.59
C GLY A 153 3.71 -45.52 -20.06
N LYS A 154 4.47 -44.62 -20.70
CA LYS A 154 4.88 -44.78 -22.11
C LYS A 154 6.11 -45.67 -22.36
N ILE A 155 6.75 -46.20 -21.32
CA ILE A 155 7.96 -47.06 -21.46
C ILE A 155 7.61 -48.57 -21.35
N LYS A 156 6.34 -48.95 -21.19
CA LYS A 156 5.90 -50.36 -21.20
C LYS A 156 4.88 -50.67 -22.29
N THR A 157 5.29 -50.55 -23.54
CA THR A 157 4.71 -51.33 -24.63
C THR A 157 5.78 -51.51 -25.69
N VAL A 158 6.38 -52.71 -25.65
CA VAL A 158 7.10 -53.36 -26.76
C VAL A 158 6.13 -53.60 -27.90
#